data_AF-A0A0V0GPC5-F1
#
_entry.id   AF-A0A0V0GPC5-F1
#
_cell.length_a   1.000
_cell.length_b   1.000
_cell.length_c   1.000
_cell.angle_alpha   90.00
_cell.angle_beta   90.00
_cell.angle_gamma   90.00
#
_symmetry.space_group_name_H-M   'P 1'
#
loop_
_entity.id
_entity.type
_entity.pdbx_description
1 polymer ?
#
loop_
_entity_poly.entity_id
_entity_poly.type
_entity_poly.pdbx_seq_one_letter_code
_entity_poly.pdbx_strand_id
1 'polypeptide(L)'
;MKKPQQGISIVGSVNGLICVAIGDGDLFIWNPSIRKFKNLPDSRLKLEVSEGYDGIPCGVIYGFGYDKSSDDYKVVGVLCVEKNYDFHHNDVQIYSLKSD
;
A
#
# COMPACT_ATOMS: atom_id res chain seq x y z
N MET A 1 -1.39 -28.40 -2.22
CA MET A 1 -1.56 -27.21 -3.08
C MET A 1 -0.39 -26.27 -2.83
N LYS A 2 0.35 -25.84 -3.87
CA LYS A 2 1.33 -24.76 -3.73
C LYS A 2 0.57 -23.45 -3.53
N LYS A 3 0.92 -22.64 -2.52
CA LYS A 3 0.37 -21.29 -2.40
C LYS A 3 0.74 -20.51 -3.68
N PRO A 4 -0.16 -19.68 -4.25
CA PRO A 4 0.20 -18.81 -5.36
C PRO A 4 1.38 -17.94 -4.94
N GLN A 5 2.34 -17.75 -5.84
CA GLN A 5 3.45 -16.82 -5.58
C GLN A 5 2.87 -15.42 -5.55
N GLN A 6 2.91 -14.79 -4.38
CA GLN A 6 2.55 -13.39 -4.24
C GLN A 6 3.59 -12.55 -4.97
N GLY A 7 3.14 -11.59 -5.79
CA GLY A 7 4.02 -10.62 -6.41
C GLY A 7 4.71 -9.77 -5.35
N ILE A 8 5.94 -9.33 -5.63
CA ILE A 8 6.68 -8.38 -4.80
C ILE A 8 6.93 -7.13 -5.64
N SER A 9 6.59 -5.96 -5.10
CA SER A 9 6.85 -4.68 -5.76
C SER A 9 7.51 -3.68 -4.80
N ILE A 10 8.40 -2.85 -5.34
CA ILE A 10 8.94 -1.71 -4.63
C ILE A 10 7.96 -0.56 -4.84
N VAL A 11 7.37 -0.07 -3.76
CA VAL A 11 6.45 1.08 -3.77
C VAL A 11 7.22 2.37 -3.98
N GLY A 12 8.37 2.50 -3.32
CA GLY A 12 9.24 3.67 -3.43
C GLY A 12 10.33 3.69 -2.37
N SER A 13 11.21 4.68 -2.45
CA SER A 13 12.27 4.89 -1.47
C SER A 13 12.40 6.37 -1.12
N VAL A 14 12.69 6.65 0.15
CA VAL A 14 12.96 7.99 0.66
C VAL A 14 13.83 7.90 1.91
N ASN A 15 14.84 8.77 2.03
CA ASN A 15 15.74 8.86 3.18
C ASN A 15 16.39 7.51 3.59
N GLY A 16 16.70 6.66 2.62
CA GLY A 16 17.30 5.34 2.87
C GLY A 16 16.31 4.27 3.37
N LEU A 17 15.02 4.59 3.48
CA LEU A 17 13.95 3.62 3.70
C LEU A 17 13.35 3.19 2.37
N ILE A 18 12.96 1.92 2.28
CA ILE A 18 12.31 1.33 1.12
C ILE A 18 10.94 0.82 1.56
N CYS A 19 9.88 1.21 0.86
CA CYS A 19 8.56 0.60 1.04
C CYS A 19 8.38 -0.52 0.01
N VAL A 20 8.02 -1.71 0.48
CA VAL A 20 7.82 -2.92 -0.31
C VAL A 20 6.40 -3.41 -0.09
N ALA A 21 5.71 -3.77 -1.17
CA ALA A 21 4.42 -4.43 -1.15
C ALA A 21 4.58 -5.91 -1.57
N ILE A 22 3.87 -6.81 -0.87
CA ILE A 22 3.81 -8.23 -1.17
C ILE A 22 2.33 -8.63 -1.31
N GLY A 23 2.00 -9.25 -2.44
CA GLY A 23 0.63 -9.66 -2.75
C GLY A 23 -0.35 -8.48 -2.75
N ASP A 24 -1.52 -8.69 -2.18
CA ASP A 24 -2.67 -7.77 -2.29
C ASP A 24 -2.81 -6.82 -1.08
N GLY A 25 -1.77 -6.66 -0.25
CA GLY A 25 -1.89 -5.77 0.91
C GLY A 25 -0.74 -5.74 1.91
N ASP A 26 0.18 -6.71 1.90
CA ASP A 26 1.25 -6.75 2.89
C ASP A 26 2.31 -5.69 2.58
N LEU A 27 2.40 -4.66 3.43
CA LEU A 27 3.35 -3.57 3.27
C LEU A 27 4.48 -3.63 4.32
N PHE A 28 5.70 -3.39 3.86
CA PHE A 28 6.90 -3.41 4.68
C PHE A 28 7.71 -2.14 4.46
N ILE A 29 8.18 -1.55 5.55
CA ILE A 29 9.21 -0.51 5.52
C ILE A 29 10.54 -1.16 5.88
N TRP A 30 11.49 -1.17 4.95
CA TRP A 30 12.79 -1.75 5.09
C TRP A 30 13.87 -0.68 5.15
N ASN A 31 14.70 -0.73 6.20
CA ASN A 31 15.97 -0.03 6.26
C ASN A 31 17.11 -1.02 5.97
N PRO A 32 17.65 -1.04 4.73
CA PRO A 32 18.73 -1.96 4.35
C PRO A 32 20.03 -1.69 5.12
N SER A 33 20.32 -0.43 5.47
CA SER A 33 21.58 -0.03 6.13
C SER A 33 21.74 -0.62 7.53
N ILE A 34 20.63 -0.80 8.25
CA ILE A 34 20.62 -1.42 9.60
C ILE A 34 19.96 -2.80 9.62
N ARG A 35 19.59 -3.33 8.44
CA ARG A 35 18.92 -4.64 8.28
C ARG A 35 17.65 -4.80 9.11
N LYS A 36 16.90 -3.72 9.31
CA LYS A 36 15.62 -3.75 10.03
C LYS A 36 14.46 -3.57 9.08
N PHE A 37 13.40 -4.34 9.29
CA PHE A 37 12.13 -4.20 8.59
C PHE A 37 11.01 -3.99 9.61
N LYS A 38 9.97 -3.27 9.20
CA LYS A 38 8.74 -3.05 9.95
C LYS A 38 7.57 -3.41 9.04
N ASN A 39 6.74 -4.37 9.47
CA ASN A 39 5.48 -4.66 8.79
C ASN A 39 4.50 -3.56 9.16
N LEU A 40 3.79 -3.01 8.19
CA LEU A 40 2.67 -2.13 8.46
C LEU A 40 1.46 -3.00 8.79
N PRO A 41 0.69 -2.70 9.84
CA PRO A 41 -0.44 -3.52 10.24
C PRO A 41 -1.42 -3.70 9.07
N ASP A 42 -1.67 -4.96 8.74
CA ASP A 42 -2.51 -5.51 7.65
C ASP A 42 -3.99 -5.06 7.69
N SER A 43 -4.38 -4.23 8.66
CA SER A 43 -5.79 -3.96 8.95
C SER A 43 -6.36 -2.66 8.40
N ARG A 44 -5.54 -1.78 7.80
CA ARG A 44 -6.06 -0.47 7.36
C ARG A 44 -6.21 -0.38 5.86
N LEU A 45 -5.21 -0.77 5.08
CA LEU A 45 -5.22 -0.61 3.62
C LEU A 45 -5.93 -1.75 2.87
N LYS A 46 -6.67 -2.59 3.59
CA LYS A 46 -7.70 -3.44 3.01
C LYS A 46 -8.85 -2.53 2.63
N LEU A 47 -8.71 -1.91 1.47
CA LEU A 47 -9.80 -1.25 0.79
C LEU A 47 -10.76 -2.35 0.35
N GLU A 48 -11.55 -2.83 1.31
CA GLU A 48 -12.62 -3.76 1.06
C GLU A 48 -13.62 -3.03 0.18
N VAL A 49 -13.89 -3.63 -0.97
CA VAL A 49 -14.88 -3.15 -1.91
C VAL A 49 -16.21 -3.35 -1.19
N SER A 50 -16.74 -2.26 -0.64
CA SER A 50 -18.02 -2.26 0.05
C SER A 50 -19.11 -2.82 -0.87
N GLU A 51 -20.07 -3.54 -0.28
CA GLU A 51 -21.24 -4.01 -1.02
C GLU A 51 -21.96 -2.79 -1.62
N GLY A 52 -21.86 -2.61 -2.95
CA GLY A 52 -22.42 -1.44 -3.64
C GLY A 52 -21.55 -0.85 -4.75
N TYR A 53 -20.30 -1.29 -4.91
CA TYR A 53 -19.46 -0.87 -6.04
C TYR A 53 -19.97 -1.44 -7.37
N ASP A 54 -20.23 -0.54 -8.32
CA ASP A 54 -20.52 -0.87 -9.71
C ASP A 54 -19.19 -0.94 -10.48
N GLY A 55 -18.44 -2.04 -10.31
CA GLY A 55 -17.14 -2.29 -10.96
C GLY A 55 -16.35 -3.45 -10.33
N ILE A 56 -15.31 -3.93 -11.02
CA ILE A 56 -14.44 -5.04 -10.59
C ILE A 56 -13.16 -4.48 -9.95
N PRO A 57 -12.78 -4.89 -8.72
CA PRO A 57 -11.54 -4.44 -8.10
C PRO A 57 -10.33 -4.93 -8.90
N CYS A 58 -9.50 -4.01 -9.39
CA CYS A 58 -8.30 -4.32 -10.18
C CYS A 58 -6.99 -4.35 -9.36
N GLY A 59 -7.04 -3.91 -8.10
CA GLY A 59 -5.91 -3.93 -7.18
C GLY A 59 -5.73 -2.61 -6.42
N VAL A 60 -4.62 -2.49 -5.69
CA VAL A 60 -4.28 -1.28 -4.94
C VAL A 60 -2.97 -0.72 -5.47
N ILE A 61 -2.95 0.58 -5.75
CA ILE A 61 -1.74 1.32 -6.08
C ILE A 61 -1.22 1.98 -4.80
N TYR A 62 0.06 1.78 -4.50
CA TYR A 62 0.70 2.37 -3.35
C TYR A 62 1.65 3.51 -3.72
N GLY A 63 1.76 4.50 -2.85
CA GLY A 63 2.80 5.53 -2.87
C GLY A 63 3.43 5.67 -1.49
N PHE A 64 4.73 5.93 -1.44
CA PHE A 64 5.48 6.11 -0.19
C PHE A 64 6.24 7.45 -0.20
N GLY A 65 6.17 8.19 0.90
CA GLY A 65 6.83 9.49 0.99
C GLY A 65 7.09 9.96 2.41
N TYR A 66 7.90 11.00 2.52
CA TYR A 66 8.19 11.70 3.77
C TYR A 66 7.49 13.07 3.75
N ASP A 67 6.58 13.27 4.69
CA ASP A 67 5.93 14.54 4.96
C ASP A 67 6.78 15.33 5.96
N LYS A 68 7.56 16.28 5.43
CA LYS A 68 8.43 17.15 6.22
C LYS A 68 7.66 18.01 7.23
N SER A 69 6.40 18.35 6.96
CA SER A 69 5.63 19.25 7.84
C SER A 69 5.20 18.56 9.13
N SER A 70 4.83 17.27 9.05
CA SER A 70 4.52 16.44 10.21
C SER A 70 5.71 15.60 10.70
N ASP A 71 6.86 15.71 10.02
CA ASP A 71 8.05 14.88 10.23
C ASP A 71 7.68 13.37 10.22
N ASP A 72 6.87 12.95 9.25
CA ASP A 72 6.28 11.61 9.26
C ASP A 72 6.47 10.92 7.92
N TYR A 73 6.62 9.60 7.96
CA TYR A 73 6.58 8.79 6.76
C TYR A 73 5.14 8.35 6.54
N LYS A 74 4.67 8.45 5.30
CA LYS A 74 3.30 8.13 4.95
C LYS A 74 3.27 7.16 3.77
N VAL A 75 2.34 6.22 3.83
CA VAL A 75 1.98 5.36 2.71
C VAL A 75 0.56 5.71 2.29
N VAL A 76 0.36 5.96 1.00
CA VAL A 76 -0.96 6.14 0.40
C VAL A 76 -1.30 4.87 -0.33
N GLY A 77 -2.49 4.31 -0.10
CA GLY A 77 -3.08 3.26 -0.93
C GLY A 77 -4.31 3.81 -1.64
N VAL A 78 -4.43 3.51 -2.94
CA VAL A 78 -5.56 3.89 -3.77
C VAL A 78 -6.18 2.64 -4.38
N LEU A 79 -7.46 2.41 -4.13
CA LEU A 79 -8.19 1.28 -4.72
C LEU A 79 -8.52 1.58 -6.18
N CYS A 80 -8.05 0.71 -7.06
CA CYS A 80 -8.42 0.67 -8.47
C CYS A 80 -9.70 -0.16 -8.61
N VAL A 81 -10.72 0.43 -9.23
CA VAL A 81 -11.92 -0.29 -9.67
C VAL A 81 -12.09 -0.11 -11.18
N GLU A 82 -12.12 -1.21 -11.91
CA GLU A 82 -12.39 -1.24 -13.34
C GLU A 82 -13.90 -1.24 -13.58
N LYS A 83 -14.37 -0.32 -14.40
CA LYS A 83 -15.78 -0.23 -14.81
C LYS A 83 -15.86 0.22 -16.25
N ASN A 84 -16.60 -0.51 -17.09
CA ASN A 84 -16.81 -0.16 -18.50
C ASN A 84 -15.50 0.12 -19.28
N TYR A 85 -14.43 -0.62 -18.99
CA TYR A 85 -13.08 -0.44 -19.55
C TYR A 85 -12.38 0.87 -19.15
N ASP A 86 -12.88 1.57 -18.12
CA ASP A 86 -12.23 2.72 -17.50
C ASP A 86 -11.80 2.40 -16.05
N PHE A 87 -10.80 3.12 -15.55
CA PHE A 87 -10.25 2.95 -14.21
C PHE A 87 -10.73 4.08 -13.30
N HIS A 88 -11.52 3.73 -12.30
CA HIS A 88 -11.97 4.66 -11.28
C HIS A 88 -11.18 4.47 -9.98
N HIS A 89 -10.77 5.59 -9.38
CA HIS A 89 -10.13 5.63 -8.08
C HIS A 89 -11.19 6.07 -7.07
N ASN A 90 -11.79 5.11 -6.37
CA ASN A 90 -12.94 5.39 -5.51
C ASN A 90 -12.54 5.63 -4.05
N ASP A 91 -11.51 4.94 -3.58
CA ASP A 91 -11.08 5.05 -2.19
C ASP A 91 -9.57 5.32 -2.08
N VAL A 92 -9.24 6.27 -1.21
CA VAL A 92 -7.87 6.62 -0.84
C VAL A 92 -7.73 6.46 0.66
N GLN A 93 -6.69 5.77 1.10
CA GLN A 93 -6.34 5.72 2.50
C GLN A 93 -4.86 6.07 2.70
N ILE A 94 -4.61 6.80 3.78
CA ILE A 94 -3.27 7.24 4.17
C ILE A 94 -2.92 6.56 5.49
N TYR A 95 -1.81 5.85 5.49
CA TYR A 95 -1.18 5.32 6.69
C TYR A 95 -0.02 6.22 7.11
N SER A 96 0.00 6.59 8.38
CA SER A 96 1.04 7.39 9.03
C SER A 96 1.90 6.48 9.89
N LEU A 97 3.22 6.51 9.71
CA LEU A 97 4.15 5.66 10.46
C LEU A 97 4.27 6.09 11.93
N LYS A 98 3.97 7.36 12.24
CA LYS A 98 3.86 7.88 13.62
C LYS A 98 2.59 7.44 14.36
N SER A 99 1.58 6.93 13.66
CA SER A 99 0.29 6.52 14.26
C SER A 99 0.28 5.09 14.80
N ASP A 100 1.46 4.47 14.90
CA ASP A 100 1.70 3.08 15.32
C ASP A 100 2.17 2.98 16.77
#